data_AF-N1WKT5-F1
#
_entry.id   AF-N1WKT5-F1
#
_cell.length_a   1.000
_cell.length_b   1.000
_cell.length_c   1.000
_cell.angle_alpha   90.00
_cell.angle_beta   90.00
_cell.angle_gamma   90.00
#
_symmetry.space_group_name_H-M   'P 1'
#
loop_
_entity.id
_entity.type
_entity.pdbx_description
1 polymer ?
#
loop_
_entity_poly.entity_id
_entity_poly.type
_entity_poly.pdbx_seq_one_letter_code
_entity_poly.pdbx_strand_id
1 'polypeptide(L)'
;MCVTAPEAVILGDKTWDYVNLRPCTINDPRQRWIVKDNAFWTADGFYRLKDTNWYGYISRNSKDNYNHTLDTSMEDWVKTVATPGNISVLGSIAWNLGNDRYFIHSKGSKKNTTPIYYNPESGHLAEYDPVSGSLYCMYSKVDSYQWNWVKWGLCSDAPISKDNSAYWNVSLETDEDTRC
;
A
#
# COMPACT_ATOMS: atom_id res chain seq x y z
N MET A 1 -9.28 -3.72 -0.06
CA MET A 1 -8.18 -4.31 -0.88
C MET A 1 -8.29 -3.77 -2.30
N CYS A 2 -7.15 -3.55 -2.96
CA CYS A 2 -7.06 -2.95 -4.30
C CYS A 2 -6.20 -3.80 -5.24
N VAL A 3 -6.62 -3.84 -6.51
CA VAL A 3 -5.92 -4.50 -7.61
C VAL A 3 -4.61 -3.76 -7.87
N THR A 4 -3.48 -4.45 -7.76
CA THR A 4 -2.13 -3.85 -7.80
C THR A 4 -1.28 -4.50 -8.89
N ALA A 5 -0.81 -3.69 -9.82
CA ALA A 5 0.11 -4.13 -10.86
C ALA A 5 1.45 -4.62 -10.26
N PRO A 6 2.04 -5.68 -10.83
CA PRO A 6 3.27 -6.27 -10.29
C PRO A 6 4.49 -5.38 -10.49
N GLU A 7 5.13 -5.01 -9.38
CA GLU A 7 6.26 -4.07 -9.35
C GLU A 7 7.40 -4.44 -10.28
N ALA A 8 7.85 -5.69 -10.24
CA ALA A 8 8.95 -6.17 -11.06
C ALA A 8 8.66 -6.03 -12.57
N VAL A 9 7.39 -6.06 -12.99
CA VAL A 9 7.01 -5.84 -14.40
C VAL A 9 6.99 -4.35 -14.72
N ILE A 10 6.47 -3.53 -13.81
CA ILE A 10 6.41 -2.08 -13.97
C ILE A 10 7.81 -1.46 -14.01
N LEU A 11 8.71 -1.90 -13.13
CA LEU A 11 10.12 -1.48 -13.10
C LEU A 11 10.95 -2.13 -14.22
N GLY A 12 10.47 -3.24 -14.76
CA GLY A 12 11.06 -3.89 -15.93
C GLY A 12 12.04 -5.02 -15.66
N ASP A 13 12.15 -5.45 -14.41
CA ASP A 13 12.92 -6.62 -13.97
C ASP A 13 12.33 -7.96 -14.46
N LYS A 14 11.02 -7.99 -14.72
CA LYS A 14 10.31 -9.13 -15.28
C LYS A 14 9.52 -8.75 -16.54
N THR A 15 9.32 -9.72 -17.42
CA THR A 15 8.52 -9.55 -18.64
C THR A 15 7.03 -9.65 -18.37
N TRP A 16 6.61 -10.48 -17.42
CA TRP A 16 5.24 -10.62 -16.97
C TRP A 16 5.19 -11.10 -15.52
N ASP A 17 4.06 -10.85 -14.85
CA ASP A 17 3.75 -11.39 -13.52
C ASP A 17 2.26 -11.19 -13.22
N TYR A 18 1.76 -11.87 -12.19
CA TYR A 18 0.36 -11.77 -11.77
C TYR A 18 0.07 -10.46 -11.05
N VAL A 19 -1.13 -9.94 -11.28
CA VAL A 19 -1.71 -8.85 -10.51
C VAL A 19 -2.13 -9.39 -9.15
N ASN A 20 -1.87 -8.61 -8.10
CA ASN A 20 -2.15 -9.03 -6.73
C ASN A 20 -3.09 -8.05 -6.04
N LEU A 21 -3.86 -8.56 -5.07
CA LEU A 21 -4.61 -7.71 -4.16
C LEU A 21 -3.68 -7.22 -3.04
N ARG A 22 -3.67 -5.91 -2.79
CA ARG A 22 -2.93 -5.28 -1.68
C ARG A 22 -3.85 -4.33 -0.91
N PRO A 23 -3.50 -3.89 0.31
CA PRO A 23 -4.23 -2.81 0.95
C PRO A 23 -4.26 -1.58 0.04
N CYS A 24 -5.42 -0.94 -0.05
CA CYS A 24 -5.63 0.22 -0.90
C CYS A 24 -4.83 1.40 -0.36
N THR A 25 -4.11 2.11 -1.22
CA THR A 25 -3.39 3.32 -0.85
C THR A 25 -3.49 4.37 -1.94
N ILE A 26 -3.72 5.63 -1.55
CA ILE A 26 -4.00 6.72 -2.49
C ILE A 26 -2.77 7.15 -3.30
N ASN A 27 -1.57 6.82 -2.84
CA ASN A 27 -0.30 7.25 -3.43
C ASN A 27 0.47 6.13 -4.14
N ASP A 28 -0.04 4.90 -4.20
CA ASP A 28 0.64 3.82 -4.93
C ASP A 28 0.29 3.88 -6.43
N PRO A 29 1.25 4.19 -7.33
CA PRO A 29 1.01 4.24 -8.77
C PRO A 29 0.50 2.93 -9.36
N ARG A 30 0.85 1.79 -8.76
CA ARG A 30 0.50 0.46 -9.27
C ARG A 30 -0.95 0.09 -9.01
N GLN A 31 -1.63 0.82 -8.14
CA GLN A 31 -3.05 0.66 -7.85
C GLN A 31 -3.94 1.60 -8.67
N ARG A 32 -3.33 2.44 -9.51
CA ARG A 32 -4.05 3.36 -10.40
C ARG A 32 -4.21 2.71 -11.77
N TRP A 33 -5.45 2.69 -12.23
CA TRP A 33 -5.85 2.11 -13.50
C TRP A 33 -6.63 3.14 -14.31
N ILE A 34 -6.42 3.14 -15.63
CA ILE A 34 -7.27 3.88 -16.56
C ILE A 34 -8.12 2.87 -17.34
N VAL A 35 -9.34 3.28 -17.71
CA VAL A 35 -10.20 2.49 -18.60
C VAL A 35 -10.15 3.12 -19.99
N LYS A 36 -9.68 2.35 -20.98
CA LYS A 36 -9.72 2.72 -22.41
C LYS A 36 -10.00 1.45 -23.23
N ASP A 37 -10.75 1.62 -24.32
CA ASP A 37 -11.15 0.51 -25.22
C ASP A 37 -11.78 -0.67 -24.48
N ASN A 38 -12.69 -0.37 -23.53
CA ASN A 38 -13.32 -1.34 -22.64
C ASN A 38 -12.32 -2.27 -21.93
N ALA A 39 -11.16 -1.75 -21.52
CA ALA A 39 -10.16 -2.52 -20.79
C ALA A 39 -9.47 -1.69 -19.73
N PHE A 40 -8.98 -2.34 -18.67
CA PHE A 40 -8.09 -1.72 -17.71
C PHE A 40 -6.67 -1.66 -18.25
N TRP A 41 -6.04 -0.51 -18.02
CA TRP A 41 -4.64 -0.28 -18.31
C TRP A 41 -3.96 0.33 -17.09
N THR A 42 -2.66 0.11 -16.96
CA THR A 42 -1.83 0.81 -15.98
C THR A 42 -1.97 2.32 -16.13
N ALA A 43 -1.72 3.08 -15.07
CA ALA A 43 -1.92 4.53 -15.04
C ALA A 43 -1.17 5.31 -16.14
N ASP A 44 -0.03 4.78 -16.59
CA ASP A 44 0.77 5.31 -17.72
C ASP A 44 0.22 4.91 -19.10
N GLY A 45 -0.78 4.02 -19.14
CA GLY A 45 -1.41 3.51 -20.35
C GLY A 45 -0.57 2.52 -21.15
N PHE A 46 0.58 2.07 -20.65
CA PHE A 46 1.49 1.20 -21.40
C PHE A 46 1.06 -0.27 -21.40
N TYR A 47 0.54 -0.76 -20.27
CA TYR A 47 0.24 -2.17 -20.13
C TYR A 47 -1.24 -2.41 -19.89
N ARG A 48 -1.83 -3.28 -20.71
CA ARG A 48 -3.22 -3.71 -20.61
C ARG A 48 -3.32 -4.86 -19.61
N LEU A 49 -4.35 -4.84 -18.77
CA LEU A 49 -4.71 -6.00 -17.96
C LEU A 49 -5.05 -7.19 -18.85
N LYS A 50 -4.52 -8.35 -18.50
CA LYS A 50 -4.80 -9.63 -19.14
C LYS A 50 -5.33 -10.59 -18.08
N ASP A 51 -6.19 -11.53 -18.45
CA ASP A 51 -6.73 -12.52 -17.51
C ASP A 51 -6.91 -13.90 -18.14
N THR A 52 -6.46 -14.92 -17.44
CA THR A 52 -6.61 -16.31 -17.85
C THR A 52 -7.08 -17.16 -16.67
N ASN A 53 -8.15 -17.92 -16.88
CA ASN A 53 -8.84 -18.66 -15.83
C ASN A 53 -9.26 -17.73 -14.67
N TRP A 54 -8.62 -17.88 -13.51
CA TRP A 54 -8.91 -17.13 -12.28
C TRP A 54 -7.85 -16.06 -11.97
N TYR A 55 -6.95 -15.76 -12.90
CA TYR A 55 -5.78 -14.93 -12.65
C TYR A 55 -5.68 -13.75 -13.61
N GLY A 56 -5.57 -12.54 -13.06
CA GLY A 56 -5.17 -11.34 -13.78
C GLY A 56 -3.65 -11.21 -13.79
N TYR A 57 -3.07 -10.73 -14.89
CA TYR A 57 -1.64 -10.52 -15.05
C TYR A 57 -1.32 -9.31 -15.93
N ILE A 58 -0.10 -8.81 -15.80
CA ILE A 58 0.46 -7.77 -16.66
C ILE A 58 1.65 -8.35 -17.40
N SER A 59 1.76 -8.05 -18.69
CA SER A 59 2.90 -8.40 -19.52
C SER A 59 3.38 -7.18 -20.31
N ARG A 60 4.71 -7.07 -20.44
CA ARG A 60 5.38 -6.08 -21.29
C ARG A 60 5.33 -6.47 -22.77
N ASN A 61 5.03 -7.72 -23.09
CA ASN A 61 4.87 -8.17 -24.46
C ASN A 61 3.42 -7.98 -24.92
N SER A 62 3.20 -7.03 -25.83
CA SER A 62 1.87 -6.72 -26.36
C SER A 62 1.24 -7.89 -27.13
N LYS A 63 2.05 -8.83 -27.63
CA LYS A 63 1.59 -10.02 -28.36
C LYS A 63 1.11 -11.16 -27.48
N ASP A 64 1.29 -11.07 -26.17
CA ASP A 64 0.81 -12.12 -25.26
C ASP A 64 -0.73 -12.19 -25.30
N ASN A 65 -1.30 -13.38 -25.10
CA ASN A 65 -2.73 -13.63 -25.26
C ASN A 65 -3.57 -13.06 -24.09
N TYR A 66 -4.85 -13.41 -24.04
CA TYR A 66 -5.70 -13.24 -22.85
C TYR A 66 -5.99 -11.79 -22.45
N ASN A 67 -6.24 -10.91 -23.43
CA ASN A 67 -6.62 -9.53 -23.15
C ASN A 67 -7.92 -9.46 -22.34
N HIS A 68 -7.87 -8.80 -21.18
CA HIS A 68 -9.07 -8.51 -20.41
C HIS A 68 -9.92 -7.47 -21.11
N THR A 69 -11.21 -7.73 -21.24
CA THR A 69 -12.18 -6.83 -21.85
C THR A 69 -13.41 -6.77 -20.96
N LEU A 70 -13.77 -5.57 -20.54
CA LEU A 70 -15.00 -5.26 -19.82
C LEU A 70 -16.19 -5.52 -20.75
N ASP A 71 -17.23 -6.12 -20.18
CA ASP A 71 -18.50 -6.28 -20.88
C ASP A 71 -19.12 -4.90 -21.13
N THR A 72 -19.80 -4.75 -22.28
CA THR A 72 -20.47 -3.50 -22.65
C THR A 72 -21.53 -3.04 -21.65
N SER A 73 -22.12 -3.96 -20.89
CA SER A 73 -23.06 -3.64 -19.80
C SER A 73 -22.41 -2.88 -18.63
N MET A 74 -21.08 -2.82 -18.54
CA MET A 74 -20.36 -2.11 -17.48
C MET A 74 -20.15 -0.62 -17.74
N GLU A 75 -20.73 -0.07 -18.82
CA GLU A 75 -20.50 1.33 -19.22
C GLU A 75 -20.85 2.35 -18.11
N ASP A 76 -21.99 2.16 -17.44
CA ASP A 76 -22.40 3.03 -16.33
C ASP A 76 -21.47 2.88 -15.13
N TRP A 77 -20.99 1.66 -14.85
CA TRP A 77 -20.04 1.40 -13.78
C TRP A 77 -18.70 2.11 -14.03
N VAL A 78 -18.18 2.05 -15.26
CA VAL A 78 -16.92 2.71 -15.63
C VAL A 78 -17.00 4.24 -15.45
N LYS A 79 -18.16 4.84 -15.69
CA LYS A 79 -18.38 6.29 -15.53
C LYS A 79 -18.62 6.70 -14.07
N THR A 80 -18.82 5.76 -13.17
CA THR A 80 -19.15 6.05 -11.77
C THR A 80 -17.89 6.44 -11.00
N VAL A 81 -17.84 7.68 -10.50
CA VAL A 81 -16.81 8.13 -9.56
C VAL A 81 -17.28 7.78 -8.15
N ALA A 82 -16.71 6.72 -7.57
CA ALA A 82 -17.01 6.31 -6.20
C ALA A 82 -16.17 7.09 -5.19
N THR A 83 -16.76 7.41 -4.04
CA THR A 83 -16.02 7.92 -2.88
C THR A 83 -15.02 6.86 -2.42
N PRO A 84 -13.74 7.20 -2.19
CA PRO A 84 -12.76 6.25 -1.67
C PRO A 84 -13.22 5.68 -0.33
N GLY A 85 -13.24 4.35 -0.21
CA GLY A 85 -13.59 3.69 1.05
C GLY A 85 -12.47 3.71 2.10
N ASN A 86 -11.25 4.10 1.73
CA ASN A 86 -10.08 4.13 2.60
C ASN A 86 -9.06 5.15 2.03
N ILE A 87 -8.47 5.98 2.89
CA ILE A 87 -7.48 7.01 2.51
C ILE A 87 -6.05 6.70 2.99
N SER A 88 -5.72 5.42 3.12
CA SER A 88 -4.38 4.99 3.52
C SER A 88 -3.29 5.48 2.57
N VAL A 89 -2.11 5.73 3.13
CA VAL A 89 -0.90 6.16 2.44
C VAL A 89 0.17 5.09 2.63
N LEU A 90 0.82 4.68 1.54
CA LEU A 90 1.97 3.79 1.56
C LEU A 90 3.25 4.62 1.76
N GLY A 91 4.06 4.26 2.74
CA GLY A 91 5.32 4.94 3.01
C GLY A 91 6.33 4.04 3.70
N SER A 92 7.30 4.66 4.36
CA SER A 92 8.24 3.98 5.25
C SER A 92 8.68 4.95 6.34
N ILE A 93 8.98 4.43 7.53
CA ILE A 93 9.53 5.22 8.64
C ILE A 93 10.98 4.79 8.82
N ALA A 94 11.89 5.75 8.85
CA ALA A 94 13.32 5.49 8.88
C ALA A 94 14.08 6.54 9.68
N TRP A 95 15.25 6.16 10.16
CA TRP A 95 16.22 7.05 10.80
C TRP A 95 17.64 6.71 10.35
N ASN A 96 18.52 7.70 10.40
CA ASN A 96 19.93 7.54 10.11
C ASN A 96 20.70 7.35 11.42
N LEU A 97 21.66 6.43 11.43
CA LEU A 97 22.60 6.22 12.53
C LEU A 97 24.01 6.13 11.93
N GLY A 98 24.77 7.23 12.05
CA GLY A 98 26.01 7.40 11.32
C GLY A 98 25.78 7.41 9.81
N ASN A 99 26.52 6.58 9.06
CA ASN A 99 26.38 6.44 7.61
C ASN A 99 25.30 5.42 7.19
N ASP A 100 24.69 4.72 8.14
CA ASP A 100 23.67 3.71 7.88
C ASP A 100 22.25 4.28 8.03
N ARG A 101 21.33 3.81 7.19
CA ARG A 101 19.89 4.07 7.32
C ARG A 101 19.17 2.81 7.78
N TYR A 102 18.29 2.98 8.76
CA TYR A 102 17.46 1.92 9.33
C TYR A 102 15.98 2.26 9.14
N PHE A 103 15.19 1.24 8.84
CA PHE A 103 13.75 1.32 8.69
C PHE A 103 13.08 0.60 9.86
N ILE A 104 11.93 1.12 10.27
CA ILE A 104 11.06 0.43 11.21
C ILE A 104 10.63 -0.91 10.61
N HIS A 105 10.58 -1.96 11.43
CA HIS A 105 10.03 -3.24 11.05
C HIS A 105 9.53 -4.00 12.29
N SER A 106 8.51 -4.83 12.14
CA SER A 106 7.77 -5.47 13.24
C SER A 106 8.62 -6.38 14.12
N LYS A 107 9.70 -6.91 13.53
CA LYS A 107 10.72 -7.74 14.20
C LYS A 107 12.00 -6.96 14.53
N GLY A 108 11.86 -5.66 14.81
CA GLY A 108 12.98 -4.73 15.03
C GLY A 108 13.50 -4.13 13.73
N SER A 109 14.48 -3.24 13.84
CA SER A 109 14.96 -2.41 12.72
C SER A 109 15.69 -3.20 11.62
N LYS A 110 15.54 -2.76 10.36
CA LYS A 110 16.15 -3.39 9.19
C LYS A 110 16.85 -2.35 8.30
N LYS A 111 17.86 -2.78 7.54
CA LYS A 111 18.51 -1.91 6.52
C LYS A 111 17.69 -1.77 5.22
N ASN A 112 16.85 -2.76 4.93
CA ASN A 112 15.96 -2.70 3.76
C ASN A 112 14.73 -1.85 4.07
N THR A 113 14.27 -1.11 3.06
CA THR A 113 13.00 -0.37 3.13
C THR A 113 11.86 -1.31 3.49
N THR A 114 11.10 -0.95 4.53
CA THR A 114 9.92 -1.68 4.95
C THR A 114 8.67 -0.86 4.65
N PRO A 115 7.72 -1.38 3.84
CA PRO A 115 6.48 -0.67 3.54
C PRO A 115 5.59 -0.57 4.78
N ILE A 116 5.14 0.64 5.09
CA ILE A 116 4.20 0.94 6.17
C ILE A 116 2.95 1.59 5.57
N TYR A 117 1.79 1.07 5.94
CA TYR A 117 0.48 1.60 5.59
C TYR A 117 0.01 2.49 6.73
N TYR A 118 -0.19 3.78 6.45
CA TYR A 118 -0.74 4.74 7.39
C TYR A 118 -2.15 5.14 6.98
N ASN A 119 -3.15 4.90 7.83
CA ASN A 119 -4.50 5.43 7.61
C ASN A 119 -4.77 6.59 8.57
N PRO A 120 -4.90 7.84 8.10
CA PRO A 120 -5.18 8.98 8.98
C PRO A 120 -6.59 8.95 9.62
N GLU A 121 -7.55 8.19 9.08
CA GLU A 121 -8.88 8.05 9.68
C GLU A 121 -8.89 7.09 10.87
N SER A 122 -8.14 5.98 10.77
CA SER A 122 -8.01 5.03 11.88
C SER A 122 -6.80 5.29 12.76
N GLY A 123 -5.83 6.10 12.33
CA GLY A 123 -4.55 6.28 13.01
C GLY A 123 -3.63 5.06 12.97
N HIS A 124 -3.97 4.00 12.23
CA HIS A 124 -3.13 2.80 12.18
C HIS A 124 -1.85 3.04 11.37
N LEU A 125 -0.72 2.68 11.96
CA LEU A 125 0.53 2.38 11.26
C LEU A 125 0.69 0.85 11.19
N ALA A 126 0.66 0.28 9.99
CA ALA A 126 0.60 -1.17 9.81
C ALA A 126 1.60 -1.71 8.79
N GLU A 127 2.11 -2.91 9.07
CA GLU A 127 2.74 -3.78 8.09
C GLU A 127 1.69 -4.72 7.49
N TYR A 128 1.87 -5.08 6.23
CA TYR A 128 1.01 -6.04 5.53
C TYR A 128 1.78 -7.31 5.19
N ASP A 129 1.27 -8.45 5.64
CA ASP A 129 1.77 -9.76 5.23
C ASP A 129 1.00 -10.27 4.00
N PRO A 130 1.62 -10.33 2.81
CA PRO A 130 0.95 -10.83 1.61
C PRO A 130 0.65 -12.33 1.64
N VAL A 131 1.31 -13.11 2.48
CA VAL A 131 1.07 -14.57 2.55
C VAL A 131 -0.24 -14.86 3.26
N SER A 132 -0.45 -14.22 4.42
CA SER A 132 -1.69 -14.37 5.20
C SER A 132 -2.79 -13.36 4.82
N GLY A 133 -2.45 -12.31 4.08
CA GLY A 133 -3.37 -11.21 3.79
C GLY A 133 -3.70 -10.34 5.01
N SER A 134 -2.90 -10.42 6.07
CA SER A 134 -3.18 -9.76 7.35
C SER A 134 -2.42 -8.44 7.54
N LEU A 135 -3.04 -7.52 8.27
CA LEU A 135 -2.40 -6.29 8.75
C LEU A 135 -1.90 -6.48 10.19
N TYR A 136 -0.69 -5.99 10.43
CA TYR A 136 -0.06 -5.94 11.75
C TYR A 136 0.18 -4.48 12.13
N CYS A 137 -0.63 -3.96 13.05
CA CYS A 137 -0.53 -2.58 13.51
C CYS A 137 0.51 -2.44 14.62
N MET A 138 1.10 -1.25 14.70
CA MET A 138 1.96 -0.83 15.78
C MET A 138 1.13 -0.35 16.97
N TYR A 139 1.44 -0.85 18.17
CA TYR A 139 0.77 -0.52 19.44
C TYR A 139 1.76 0.12 20.39
N SER A 140 1.38 1.26 20.95
CA SER A 140 2.04 1.87 22.11
C SER A 140 1.78 1.04 23.37
N LYS A 141 2.78 1.01 24.26
CA LYS A 141 2.70 0.36 25.58
C LYS A 141 3.28 1.25 26.67
N VAL A 142 3.21 2.57 26.45
CA VAL A 142 3.73 3.54 27.40
C VAL A 142 2.68 3.69 28.51
N ASP A 143 2.87 2.95 29.59
CA ASP A 143 2.05 3.05 30.81
C ASP A 143 2.63 4.14 31.74
N SER A 144 2.94 3.82 33.00
CA SER A 144 3.59 4.75 33.95
C SER A 144 5.07 5.01 33.66
N TYR A 145 5.66 4.31 32.69
CA TYR A 145 7.06 4.48 32.29
C TYR A 145 7.21 5.58 31.23
N GLN A 146 8.36 6.27 31.22
CA GLN A 146 8.66 7.32 30.23
C GLN A 146 8.97 6.77 28.83
N TRP A 147 9.22 5.46 28.71
CA TRP A 147 9.44 4.78 27.43
C TRP A 147 9.04 3.31 27.54
N ASN A 148 8.63 2.72 26.42
CA ASN A 148 8.48 1.28 26.27
C ASN A 148 8.63 0.87 24.80
N TRP A 149 8.93 -0.40 24.56
CA TRP A 149 8.94 -0.95 23.21
C TRP A 149 7.52 -1.02 22.64
N VAL A 150 7.39 -0.62 21.38
CA VAL A 150 6.15 -0.84 20.62
C VAL A 150 5.92 -2.34 20.43
N LYS A 151 4.64 -2.75 20.40
CA LYS A 151 4.24 -4.11 20.04
C LYS A 151 3.58 -4.11 18.67
N TRP A 152 3.82 -5.14 17.88
CA TRP A 152 3.10 -5.37 16.63
C TRP A 152 2.04 -6.47 16.84
N GLY A 153 0.84 -6.27 16.30
CA GLY A 153 -0.27 -7.19 16.50
C GLY A 153 -1.30 -7.11 15.38
N LEU A 154 -2.05 -8.20 15.19
CA LEU A 154 -3.12 -8.27 14.20
C LEU A 154 -4.14 -7.15 14.42
N CYS A 155 -4.52 -6.49 13.33
CA CYS A 155 -5.53 -5.43 13.34
C CYS A 155 -6.38 -5.44 12.06
N SER A 156 -7.48 -4.70 12.07
CA SER A 156 -8.28 -4.40 10.89
C SER A 156 -8.04 -2.95 10.42
N ASP A 157 -8.65 -2.57 9.30
CA ASP A 157 -8.67 -1.20 8.79
C ASP A 157 -9.80 -0.35 9.39
N ALA A 158 -10.54 -0.87 10.38
CA ALA A 158 -11.63 -0.16 11.01
C ALA A 158 -11.13 1.07 11.81
N PRO A 159 -11.88 2.17 11.82
CA PRO A 159 -11.60 3.31 12.70
C PRO A 159 -11.56 2.90 14.17
N ILE A 160 -10.64 3.48 14.92
CA ILE A 160 -10.47 3.26 16.37
C ILE A 160 -10.54 4.59 17.12
N SER A 161 -10.80 4.52 18.42
CA SER A 161 -10.71 5.71 19.29
C SER A 161 -9.28 6.25 19.32
N LYS A 162 -9.14 7.56 19.49
CA LYS A 162 -7.84 8.23 19.67
C LYS A 162 -7.09 7.78 20.93
N ASP A 163 -7.82 7.30 21.94
CA ASP A 163 -7.23 6.78 23.19
C ASP A 163 -6.74 5.32 23.04
N ASN A 164 -6.97 4.70 21.88
CA ASN A 164 -6.50 3.34 21.64
C ASN A 164 -4.99 3.34 21.41
N SER A 165 -4.29 2.41 22.05
CA SER A 165 -2.84 2.20 21.91
C SER A 165 -2.32 2.01 20.47
N ALA A 166 -3.16 1.64 19.50
CA ALA A 166 -2.78 1.52 18.09
C ALA A 166 -3.01 2.81 17.27
N TYR A 167 -3.54 3.86 17.88
CA TYR A 167 -3.75 5.14 17.22
C TYR A 167 -2.45 5.95 17.21
N TRP A 168 -2.01 6.31 16.01
CA TRP A 168 -0.87 7.17 15.74
C TRP A 168 -1.33 8.38 14.95
N ASN A 169 -0.75 9.53 15.24
CA ASN A 169 -0.90 10.73 14.44
C ASN A 169 0.48 11.21 13.99
N VAL A 170 0.52 11.85 12.84
CA VAL A 170 1.75 12.43 12.29
C VAL A 170 1.69 13.94 12.51
N SER A 171 2.65 14.47 13.24
CA SER A 171 2.88 15.90 13.40
C SER A 171 4.14 16.30 12.65
N LEU A 172 4.12 17.49 12.04
CA LEU A 172 5.32 18.15 11.56
C LEU A 172 5.82 19.03 12.71
N GLU A 173 7.01 18.73 13.22
CA GLU A 173 7.74 19.66 14.06
C GLU A 173 8.53 20.59 13.14
N THR A 174 8.32 21.89 13.30
CA THR A 174 9.13 22.92 12.61
C THR A 174 10.33 23.25 13.49
N ASP A 175 11.51 23.34 12.89
CA ASP A 175 12.81 23.60 13.54
C ASP A 175 12.94 25.02 14.17
N GLU A 176 12.02 25.45 15.04
CA GLU A 176 12.24 26.67 15.83
C GLU A 176 13.12 26.41 17.07
N ASP A 177 13.37 25.15 17.46
CA ASP A 177 14.09 24.83 18.70
C ASP A 177 15.35 23.95 18.56
N THR A 178 15.84 23.70 17.35
CA THR A 178 17.14 23.03 17.14
C THR A 178 18.10 23.91 16.33
N ARG A 179 18.69 24.91 17.02
CA ARG A 179 19.96 25.49 16.57
C ARG A 179 21.04 24.41 16.70
N CYS A 180 21.39 23.79 15.56
CA CYS A 180 22.66 23.10 15.39
C CYS A 180 23.82 24.10 15.43
#